data_AF-A0A1W9X7L9-F1
#
_entry.id   AF-A0A1W9X7L9-F1
#
_cell.length_a   1.000
_cell.length_b   1.000
_cell.length_c   1.000
_cell.angle_alpha   90.00
_cell.angle_beta   90.00
_cell.angle_gamma   90.00
#
_symmetry.space_group_name_H-M   'P 1'
#
loop_
_entity.id
_entity.type
_entity.pdbx_description
1 polymer ?
#
loop_
_entity_poly.entity_id
_entity_poly.type
_entity_poly.pdbx_seq_one_letter_code
_entity_poly.pdbx_strand_id
1 'polypeptide(L)'
;MKFPYGSCDFYDIVTDGYFYIDRTDRIPLIENAGKHLLFLRPRRFGKSLLLSVLENYYDVAKADEFERLFGHLAVGGNPTRRHSRYFVLKWDFSAV
;
A
#
# COMPACT_ATOMS: atom_id res chain seq x y z
N MET A 1 -5.62 -21.42 1.59
CA MET A 1 -5.61 -19.98 1.94
C MET A 1 -4.36 -19.73 2.77
N LYS A 2 -3.41 -18.94 2.26
CA LYS A 2 -2.14 -18.63 2.95
C LYS A 2 -2.30 -17.32 3.72
N PHE A 3 -2.18 -17.34 5.04
CA PHE A 3 -2.24 -16.10 5.83
C PHE A 3 -0.84 -15.49 5.98
N PRO A 4 -0.67 -14.18 5.74
CA PRO A 4 0.61 -13.51 5.92
C PRO A 4 0.82 -13.23 7.42
N TYR A 5 1.24 -14.25 8.16
CA TYR A 5 1.47 -14.12 9.60
C TYR A 5 2.78 -13.36 9.86
N GLY A 6 2.66 -12.13 10.37
CA GLY A 6 3.83 -11.29 10.70
C GLY A 6 4.44 -10.54 9.52
N SER A 7 4.12 -10.90 8.27
CA SER A 7 4.49 -10.10 7.10
C SER A 7 3.54 -8.91 6.93
N CYS A 8 4.11 -7.73 6.74
CA CYS A 8 3.38 -6.49 6.43
C CYS A 8 3.83 -5.90 5.08
N ASP A 9 4.53 -6.70 4.25
CA ASP A 9 4.96 -6.26 2.93
C ASP A 9 3.86 -6.59 1.91
N PHE A 10 3.24 -5.55 1.35
CA PHE A 10 2.18 -5.68 0.37
C PHE A 10 2.66 -6.36 -0.91
N TYR A 11 3.89 -6.06 -1.34
CA TYR A 11 4.44 -6.62 -2.57
C TYR A 11 4.52 -8.15 -2.45
N ASP A 12 5.17 -8.65 -1.39
CA ASP A 12 5.29 -10.09 -1.14
C ASP A 12 3.92 -10.74 -0.94
N ILE A 13 3.00 -10.07 -0.24
CA ILE A 13 1.64 -10.56 -0.01
C ILE A 13 0.93 -10.86 -1.34
N VAL A 14 1.03 -9.94 -2.31
CA VAL A 14 0.39 -10.11 -3.62
C VAL A 14 1.16 -11.12 -4.47
N THR A 15 2.49 -11.02 -4.55
CA THR A 15 3.29 -11.86 -5.44
C THR A 15 3.32 -13.33 -5.04
N ASP A 16 3.28 -13.62 -3.73
CA ASP A 16 3.35 -14.98 -3.20
C ASP A 16 1.96 -15.63 -3.00
N GLY A 17 0.90 -14.90 -3.35
CA GLY A 17 -0.49 -15.37 -3.26
C GLY A 17 -0.98 -15.52 -1.82
N TYR A 18 -0.56 -14.62 -0.92
CA TYR A 18 -1.13 -14.54 0.42
C TYR A 18 -2.53 -13.91 0.39
N PHE A 19 -3.29 -14.21 1.44
CA PHE A 19 -4.59 -13.61 1.62
C PHE A 19 -4.47 -12.13 1.98
N TYR A 20 -5.01 -11.28 1.11
CA TYR A 20 -5.12 -9.84 1.30
C TYR A 20 -6.59 -9.42 1.29
N ILE A 21 -6.99 -8.61 2.26
CA ILE A 21 -8.32 -7.99 2.28
C ILE A 21 -8.21 -6.62 1.64
N ASP A 22 -8.83 -6.47 0.48
CA ASP A 22 -8.79 -5.21 -0.26
C ASP A 22 -9.51 -4.08 0.48
N ARG A 23 -8.79 -2.98 0.69
CA ARG A 23 -9.26 -1.70 1.23
C ARG A 23 -8.67 -0.52 0.45
N THR A 24 -8.20 -0.77 -0.77
CA THR A 24 -7.56 0.23 -1.63
C THR A 24 -8.53 1.28 -2.14
N ASP A 25 -9.85 1.02 -2.05
CA ASP A 25 -10.94 1.99 -2.27
C ASP A 25 -10.82 3.25 -1.40
N ARG A 26 -10.06 3.19 -0.30
CA ARG A 26 -9.84 4.29 0.63
C ARG A 26 -8.68 5.21 0.24
N ILE A 27 -7.87 4.86 -0.75
CA ILE A 27 -6.73 5.69 -1.19
C ILE A 27 -7.18 7.13 -1.56
N PRO A 28 -8.27 7.34 -2.32
CA PRO A 28 -8.77 8.70 -2.59
C PRO A 28 -9.15 9.48 -1.32
N LEU A 29 -9.69 8.80 -0.30
CA LEU A 29 -10.02 9.44 0.98
C LEU A 29 -8.74 9.90 1.69
N ILE A 30 -7.70 9.07 1.68
CA ILE A 30 -6.38 9.40 2.24
C ILE A 30 -5.80 10.61 1.51
N GLU A 31 -5.83 10.63 0.17
CA GLU A 31 -5.34 11.76 -0.62
C GLU A 31 -6.04 13.09 -0.31
N ASN A 32 -7.33 13.03 0.06
CA ASN A 32 -8.15 14.20 0.39
C ASN A 32 -8.10 14.60 1.88
N ALA A 33 -7.60 13.73 2.76
CA ALA A 33 -7.59 13.97 4.20
C ALA A 33 -6.61 15.08 4.63
N GLY A 34 -5.59 15.37 3.82
CA GLY A 34 -4.66 16.47 4.08
C GLY A 34 -3.30 16.28 3.40
N LYS A 35 -2.46 17.32 3.48
CA LYS A 35 -1.08 17.30 2.95
C LYS A 35 -0.12 16.48 3.82
N HIS A 36 -0.37 16.45 5.12
CA HIS A 36 0.43 15.74 6.10
C HIS A 36 -0.51 14.84 6.91
N LEU A 37 -0.30 13.53 6.81
CA LEU A 37 -1.12 12.53 7.49
C LEU A 37 -0.29 11.87 8.58
N LEU A 38 -0.76 11.98 9.82
CA LEU A 38 -0.18 11.29 10.96
C LEU A 38 -1.12 10.16 11.39
N PHE A 39 -0.67 8.92 11.25
CA PHE A 39 -1.42 7.77 11.75
C PHE A 39 -1.10 7.53 13.23
N LEU A 40 -2.04 7.93 14.10
CA LEU A 40 -1.92 7.73 15.55
C LEU A 40 -1.83 6.23 15.94
N ARG A 41 -1.40 5.98 17.18
CA ARG A 41 -0.99 4.64 17.64
C ARG A 41 -2.16 3.83 18.26
N PRO A 42 -2.92 3.07 17.45
CA PRO A 42 -3.37 1.75 17.92
C PRO A 42 -2.39 0.66 17.46
N ARG A 43 -1.94 -0.21 18.37
CA ARG A 43 -1.04 -1.34 18.05
C ARG A 43 -1.79 -2.36 17.18
N ARG A 44 -1.08 -3.01 16.23
CA ARG A 44 -1.64 -4.03 15.31
C ARG A 44 -2.82 -3.56 14.43
N PHE A 45 -2.95 -2.25 14.20
CA PHE A 45 -4.00 -1.70 13.34
C PHE A 45 -3.76 -1.90 11.83
N GLY A 46 -2.60 -2.43 11.42
CA GLY A 46 -2.28 -2.61 10.00
C GLY A 46 -1.71 -1.36 9.31
N LYS A 47 -1.23 -0.38 10.07
CA LYS A 47 -0.58 0.83 9.51
C LYS A 47 0.63 0.49 8.63
N SER A 48 1.49 -0.43 9.06
CA SER A 48 2.68 -0.84 8.29
C SER A 48 2.30 -1.43 6.94
N LEU A 49 1.27 -2.28 6.89
CA LEU A 49 0.75 -2.83 5.64
C LEU A 49 0.18 -1.72 4.75
N LEU A 50 -0.61 -0.79 5.31
CA LEU A 50 -1.12 0.35 4.54
C LEU A 50 0.01 1.22 3.96
N LEU A 51 1.07 1.47 4.71
CA LEU A 51 2.22 2.23 4.21
C LEU A 51 2.92 1.49 3.07
N SER A 52 3.08 0.17 3.17
CA SER A 52 3.64 -0.65 2.07
C SER A 52 2.73 -0.64 0.83
N VAL A 53 1.40 -0.65 1.00
CA VAL A 53 0.45 -0.48 -0.12
C VAL A 53 0.67 0.87 -0.80
N LEU A 54 0.72 1.96 -0.03
CA LEU A 54 0.88 3.32 -0.57
C LEU A 54 2.26 3.51 -1.23
N GLU A 55 3.30 2.93 -0.64
CA GLU A 55 4.64 2.87 -1.24
C GLU A 55 4.58 2.26 -2.64
N ASN A 56 4.07 1.04 -2.77
CA ASN A 56 3.94 0.36 -4.06
C ASN A 56 2.99 1.07 -5.04
N TYR A 57 1.98 1.76 -4.53
CA TYR A 57 0.97 2.44 -5.35
C TYR A 57 1.46 3.76 -5.96
N TYR A 58 2.26 4.52 -5.22
CA TYR A 58 2.73 5.85 -5.66
C TYR A 58 4.08 5.81 -6.38
N ASP A 59 4.91 4.80 -6.13
CA ASP A 59 6.29 4.75 -6.63
C ASP A 59 6.35 4.56 -8.15
N VAL A 60 7.10 5.44 -8.82
CA VAL A 60 7.43 5.34 -10.25
C VAL A 60 8.22 4.07 -10.57
N ALA A 61 9.04 3.57 -9.64
CA ALA A 61 9.78 2.33 -9.84
C ALA A 61 8.87 1.09 -9.97
N LYS A 62 7.60 1.21 -9.55
CA LYS A 62 6.59 0.16 -9.60
C LYS A 62 5.53 0.38 -10.67
N ALA A 63 5.71 1.37 -11.55
CA ALA A 63 4.77 1.68 -12.62
C ALA A 63 4.51 0.48 -13.54
N ASP A 64 5.56 -0.24 -13.93
CA ASP A 64 5.45 -1.39 -14.85
C ASP A 64 4.77 -2.61 -14.21
N GLU A 65 4.72 -2.65 -12.87
CA GLU A 65 4.11 -3.73 -12.10
C GLU A 65 2.68 -3.40 -11.63
N PHE A 66 2.15 -2.23 -12.01
CA PHE A 66 0.87 -1.73 -11.49
C PHE A 66 -0.28 -2.72 -11.72
N GLU A 67 -0.44 -3.22 -12.95
CA GLU A 67 -1.50 -4.18 -13.28
C GLU A 67 -1.37 -5.49 -12.50
N ARG A 68 -0.14 -5.96 -12.29
CA ARG A 68 0.14 -7.16 -11.51
C ARG A 68 -0.24 -6.97 -10.04
N LEU A 69 0.13 -5.83 -9.46
CA LEU A 69 -0.04 -5.56 -8.03
C LEU A 69 -1.47 -5.12 -7.68
N PHE A 70 -2.09 -4.29 -8.52
CA PHE A 70 -3.34 -3.61 -8.22
C PHE A 70 -4.48 -3.97 -9.15
N GLY A 71 -4.26 -4.60 -10.32
CA GLY A 71 -5.30 -4.81 -11.34
C GLY A 71 -6.52 -5.61 -10.85
N HIS A 72 -6.36 -6.45 -9.83
CA HIS A 72 -7.43 -7.22 -9.20
C HIS A 72 -8.05 -6.55 -7.95
N LEU A 73 -7.57 -5.35 -7.59
CA LEU A 73 -8.02 -4.55 -6.44
C LEU A 73 -8.87 -3.38 -6.91
N ALA A 74 -9.63 -2.77 -5.99
CA ALA A 74 -10.52 -1.66 -6.26
C ALA A 74 -9.81 -0.47 -6.93
N VAL A 75 -8.58 -0.16 -6.51
CA VAL A 75 -7.79 0.93 -7.09
C VAL A 75 -7.19 0.59 -8.46
N GLY A 76 -7.06 -0.69 -8.82
CA GLY A 76 -6.63 -1.07 -10.18
C GLY A 76 -7.70 -0.75 -11.21
N GLY A 77 -8.97 -1.00 -10.87
CA GLY A 77 -10.09 -0.63 -11.74
C GLY A 77 -10.38 0.87 -11.78
N ASN A 78 -9.99 1.63 -10.74
CA ASN A 78 -10.18 3.08 -10.67
C ASN A 78 -8.98 3.78 -10.02
N PRO A 79 -7.85 3.90 -10.74
CA PRO A 79 -6.66 4.51 -10.20
C PRO A 79 -6.83 6.02 -10.05
N THR A 80 -6.31 6.56 -8.95
CA THR A 80 -6.18 8.01 -8.74
C THR A 80 -5.12 8.60 -9.66
N ARG A 81 -5.22 9.88 -10.01
CA ARG A 81 -4.24 10.59 -10.88
C ARG A 81 -2.79 10.55 -10.37
N ARG A 82 -2.59 10.13 -9.13
CA ARG A 82 -1.34 10.08 -8.39
C ARG A 82 -0.64 8.73 -8.46
N HIS A 83 -1.29 7.69 -9.01
CA HIS A 83 -0.71 6.35 -9.12
C HIS A 83 0.60 6.37 -9.91
N SER A 84 1.67 5.77 -9.36
CA SER A 84 2.98 5.64 -10.02
C SER A 84 3.56 6.97 -10.54
N ARG A 85 3.39 8.08 -9.80
CA ARG A 85 3.86 9.42 -10.20
C ARG A 85 4.97 10.00 -9.33
N TYR A 86 5.34 9.34 -8.24
CA TYR A 86 6.27 9.88 -7.25
C TYR A 86 7.49 8.98 -7.07
N PHE A 87 8.63 9.58 -6.74
CA PHE A 87 9.72 8.84 -6.11
C PHE A 87 9.40 8.71 -4.63
N VAL A 88 9.25 7.47 -4.16
CA VAL A 88 8.92 7.21 -2.76
C VAL A 88 10.20 6.94 -1.97
N LEU A 89 10.36 7.65 -0.85
CA LEU A 89 11.43 7.40 0.12
C LEU A 89 10.81 6.79 1.37
N LYS A 90 11.19 5.54 1.66
CA LYS A 90 10.78 4.83 2.87
C LYS A 90 11.89 4.87 3.91
N TRP A 91 11.58 5.43 5.08
CA TRP A 91 12.47 5.44 6.22
C TRP A 91 11.88 4.56 7.32
N ASP A 92 12.62 3.54 7.75
CA ASP A 92 12.25 2.64 8.82
C ASP A 92 13.21 2.81 10.00
N PHE A 93 12.69 3.25 11.14
CA PHE A 93 13.43 3.46 12.39
C PHE A 93 13.05 2.43 13.46
N SER A 94 12.37 1.34 13.10
CA SER A 94 11.89 0.35 14.07
C SER A 94 12.99 -0.52 14.69
N ALA A 95 14.18 -0.53 14.08
CA ALA A 95 15.34 -1.30 14.53
C ALA A 95 16.40 -0.46 15.29
N VAL A 96 16.11 0.81 15.60
CA VAL A 96 17.00 1.72 16.33
C VAL A 96 16.60 1.82 17.80
#